data_AF-A0AAJ0CX21-F1
#
_entry.id   AF-A0AAJ0CX21-F1
#
_cell.length_a   1.000
_cell.length_b   1.000
_cell.length_c   1.000
_cell.angle_alpha   90.00
_cell.angle_beta   90.00
_cell.angle_gamma   90.00
#
_symmetry.space_group_name_H-M   'P 1'
#
loop_
_entity.id
_entity.type
_entity.pdbx_description
1 polymer ?
#
loop_
_entity_poly.entity_id
_entity_poly.type
_entity_poly.pdbx_seq_one_letter_code
_entity_poly.pdbx_strand_id
1 'polypeptide(L)'
;MPPRKTPQKRKSKWDSENILTDPKSPLATADLRTVLSNPLAWTTLNIEERREILSLFPDMAHTLDADRDNARPNFESLLNDDGFRADCAAYVENLARGKHDSEWLRDAWQAHRRRKAGDFDEFLVEKFETDWMELPDEMRSKKTQKAGEESYTAQAESQEDEEAKRDATPRTEPWTDLVGEMAPENPTHTRSHSLLLLQKLLNLRDAASPLTLVLDNLEQPARPVIAEFIGRAKISKVKVILLSFATVKKPKDVDVVVTAAGKDLRIVVKELVGHYPATDAAQKPSQRAVIIIDSINNLASSAASTLSGFLSSIITPTVSIISIYHTDVPIILPKSFNEYEPHPFIILSHLATAILRLSSLSQEIDRQKARNRAVQEPEWGLKEGREGVIVGLKSKSSSGGDSNVVIEMELRRKSGRSVTENFILAPGQGKLGTGKLMLLTDYSIFAAPEGNGTGEEEEEPQSTFNLGLTDKQKKDREGIVLPYFDAQTDIGAGEGGRILYEMGREDDFDDEEDEI
;
A
#
# COMPACT_ATOMS: atom_id res chain seq x y z
N MET A 1 -23.85 -60.02 61.66
CA MET A 1 -23.26 -59.44 60.43
C MET A 1 -22.67 -58.08 60.80
N PRO A 2 -21.37 -57.82 60.57
CA PRO A 2 -20.80 -56.51 60.87
C PRO A 2 -21.22 -55.48 59.80
N PRO A 3 -21.36 -54.19 60.17
CA PRO A 3 -21.80 -53.16 59.23
C PRO A 3 -20.68 -52.80 58.24
N ARG A 4 -21.08 -52.65 56.98
CA ARG A 4 -20.21 -52.35 55.84
C ARG A 4 -19.77 -50.88 55.91
N LYS A 5 -18.46 -50.63 56.01
CA LYS A 5 -17.87 -49.28 55.99
C LYS A 5 -18.21 -48.58 54.66
N THR A 6 -18.79 -47.39 54.74
CA THR A 6 -18.99 -46.49 53.59
C THR A 6 -17.65 -45.90 53.14
N PRO A 7 -17.35 -45.83 51.83
CA PRO A 7 -16.09 -45.27 51.35
C PRO A 7 -16.05 -43.76 51.60
N GLN A 8 -15.00 -43.27 52.26
CA GLN A 8 -14.76 -41.83 52.39
C GLN A 8 -14.53 -41.23 51.00
N LYS A 9 -15.30 -40.21 50.64
CA LYS A 9 -15.07 -39.40 49.42
C LYS A 9 -13.67 -38.79 49.52
N ARG A 10 -12.78 -39.14 48.59
CA ARG A 10 -11.49 -38.47 48.42
C ARG A 10 -11.77 -36.99 48.13
N LYS A 11 -11.24 -36.09 48.96
CA LYS A 11 -11.30 -34.65 48.66
C LYS A 11 -10.59 -34.41 47.33
N SER A 12 -11.19 -33.55 46.50
CA SER A 12 -10.57 -33.03 45.28
C SER A 12 -9.15 -32.57 45.63
N LYS A 13 -8.15 -32.97 44.83
CA LYS A 13 -6.76 -32.49 45.00
C LYS A 13 -6.62 -31.01 44.60
N TRP A 14 -7.66 -30.43 44.00
CA TRP A 14 -7.67 -29.11 43.41
C TRP A 14 -8.58 -28.19 44.22
N ASP A 15 -7.97 -27.20 44.85
CA ASP A 15 -8.61 -26.03 45.47
C ASP A 15 -8.43 -24.81 44.55
N SER A 16 -9.24 -23.75 44.71
CA SER A 16 -9.27 -22.57 43.82
C SER A 16 -7.95 -21.83 43.71
N GLU A 17 -7.13 -21.83 44.77
CA GLU A 17 -5.80 -21.23 44.75
C GLU A 17 -4.82 -22.17 44.05
N ASN A 18 -4.86 -23.45 44.40
CA ASN A 18 -3.91 -24.45 43.89
C ASN A 18 -4.07 -24.70 42.37
N ILE A 19 -5.27 -24.51 41.82
CA ILE A 19 -5.52 -24.69 40.38
C ILE A 19 -4.91 -23.57 39.52
N LEU A 20 -4.75 -22.37 40.08
CA LEU A 20 -4.22 -21.18 39.40
C LEU A 20 -2.72 -20.99 39.58
N THR A 21 -2.10 -21.70 40.52
CA THR A 21 -0.67 -21.61 40.82
C THR A 21 0.11 -22.85 40.36
N ASP A 22 -0.47 -24.05 40.48
CA ASP A 22 0.27 -25.28 40.18
C ASP A 22 0.58 -25.44 38.67
N PRO A 23 1.85 -25.70 38.29
CA PRO A 23 2.22 -25.90 36.88
C PRO A 23 1.70 -27.21 36.29
N LYS A 24 1.25 -28.14 37.16
CA LYS A 24 0.64 -29.41 36.77
C LYS A 24 -0.89 -29.37 36.83
N SER A 25 -1.49 -28.18 36.94
CA SER A 25 -2.93 -28.04 36.98
C SER A 25 -3.54 -28.44 35.62
N PRO A 26 -4.79 -28.94 35.60
CA PRO A 26 -5.49 -29.23 34.36
C PRO A 26 -5.67 -28.01 33.45
N LEU A 27 -5.62 -26.79 34.02
CA LEU A 27 -5.71 -25.53 33.26
C LEU A 27 -4.46 -25.25 32.41
N ALA A 28 -3.30 -25.82 32.76
CA ALA A 28 -2.07 -25.69 31.99
C ALA A 28 -2.09 -26.50 30.67
N THR A 29 -3.08 -27.38 30.47
CA THR A 29 -3.23 -28.21 29.25
C THR A 29 -4.58 -28.00 28.57
N ALA A 30 -5.57 -27.47 29.27
CA ALA A 30 -6.89 -27.20 28.72
C ALA A 30 -6.91 -25.93 27.86
N ASP A 31 -7.80 -25.91 26.87
CA ASP A 31 -8.03 -24.73 26.04
C ASP A 31 -8.88 -23.70 26.81
N LEU A 32 -8.21 -22.82 27.55
CA LEU A 32 -8.81 -21.79 28.41
C LEU A 32 -9.81 -20.91 27.66
N ARG A 33 -9.55 -20.65 26.36
CA ARG A 33 -10.42 -19.86 25.50
C ARG A 33 -11.80 -20.50 25.37
N THR A 34 -11.85 -21.80 25.09
CA THR A 34 -13.14 -22.51 24.97
C THR A 34 -13.90 -22.62 26.29
N VAL A 35 -13.17 -22.66 27.41
CA VAL A 35 -13.75 -22.72 28.76
C VAL A 35 -14.36 -21.38 29.14
N LEU A 36 -13.63 -20.27 28.92
CA LEU A 36 -14.09 -18.92 29.26
C LEU A 36 -15.18 -18.40 28.32
N SER A 37 -15.18 -18.84 27.05
CA SER A 37 -16.23 -18.49 26.08
C SER A 37 -17.50 -19.37 26.19
N ASN A 38 -17.56 -20.30 27.15
CA ASN A 38 -18.73 -21.14 27.33
C ASN A 38 -19.85 -20.35 28.05
N PRO A 39 -21.08 -20.27 27.49
CA PRO A 39 -22.19 -19.55 28.12
C PRO A 39 -22.54 -20.09 29.51
N LEU A 40 -22.28 -21.37 29.79
CA LEU A 40 -22.53 -21.99 31.10
C LEU A 40 -21.62 -21.42 32.19
N ALA A 41 -20.38 -21.04 31.85
CA ALA A 41 -19.45 -20.42 32.78
C ALA A 41 -19.99 -19.08 33.28
N TRP A 42 -20.58 -18.29 32.37
CA TRP A 42 -21.19 -16.99 32.70
C TRP A 42 -22.46 -17.12 33.55
N THR A 43 -23.31 -18.10 33.24
CA THR A 43 -24.59 -18.30 33.97
C THR A 43 -24.41 -18.78 35.41
N THR A 44 -23.25 -19.35 35.73
CA THR A 44 -22.96 -19.89 37.07
C THR A 44 -22.52 -18.80 38.07
N LEU A 45 -22.04 -17.66 37.58
CA LEU A 45 -21.58 -16.53 38.39
C LEU A 45 -22.75 -15.72 38.98
N ASN A 46 -22.53 -15.14 40.16
CA ASN A 46 -23.46 -14.21 40.78
C ASN A 46 -23.43 -12.83 40.08
N ILE A 47 -24.46 -12.02 40.32
CA ILE A 47 -24.61 -10.70 39.67
C ILE A 47 -23.45 -9.75 40.05
N GLU A 48 -22.96 -9.83 41.28
CA GLU A 48 -21.82 -9.04 41.76
C GLU A 48 -20.51 -9.42 41.04
N GLU A 49 -20.21 -10.71 40.93
CA GLU A 49 -19.04 -11.24 40.22
C GLU A 49 -19.07 -10.87 38.73
N ARG A 50 -20.27 -10.91 38.11
CA ARG A 50 -20.44 -10.49 36.71
C ARG A 50 -20.13 -9.00 36.51
N ARG A 51 -20.52 -8.13 37.46
CA ARG A 51 -20.20 -6.69 37.39
C ARG A 51 -18.71 -6.44 37.60
N GLU A 52 -18.08 -7.15 38.52
CA GLU A 52 -16.63 -7.05 38.75
C GLU A 52 -15.85 -7.45 37.49
N ILE A 53 -16.19 -8.58 36.88
CA ILE A 53 -15.56 -9.02 35.62
C ILE A 53 -15.76 -7.99 34.52
N LEU A 54 -16.96 -7.42 34.38
CA LEU A 54 -17.23 -6.37 33.38
C LEU A 54 -16.41 -5.09 33.62
N SER A 55 -16.10 -4.74 34.87
CA SER A 55 -15.27 -3.58 35.20
C SER A 55 -13.79 -3.73 34.84
N LEU A 56 -13.33 -4.98 34.66
CA LEU A 56 -11.96 -5.30 34.27
C LEU A 56 -11.76 -5.28 32.75
N PHE A 57 -12.83 -5.16 31.95
CA PHE A 57 -12.71 -5.01 30.50
C PHE A 57 -12.26 -3.59 30.15
N PRO A 58 -11.24 -3.42 29.29
CA PRO A 58 -10.70 -2.11 28.95
C PRO A 58 -11.70 -1.21 28.21
N ASP A 59 -12.45 -1.74 27.23
CA ASP A 59 -13.20 -0.88 26.28
C ASP A 59 -14.71 -1.15 26.18
N MET A 60 -15.30 -2.04 26.99
CA MET A 60 -16.71 -2.50 26.90
C MET A 60 -17.22 -2.90 25.48
N ALA A 61 -16.37 -2.86 24.45
CA ALA A 61 -16.69 -3.12 23.04
C ALA A 61 -17.20 -4.55 22.80
N HIS A 62 -16.80 -5.47 23.67
CA HIS A 62 -17.22 -6.87 23.66
C HIS A 62 -18.36 -7.14 24.65
N THR A 63 -19.17 -6.15 25.03
CA THR A 63 -20.34 -6.34 25.90
C THR A 63 -21.63 -6.12 25.14
N LEU A 64 -22.59 -7.02 25.32
CA LEU A 64 -23.97 -6.87 24.86
C LEU A 64 -24.82 -6.33 26.02
N ASP A 65 -25.77 -5.46 25.69
CA ASP A 65 -26.74 -4.89 26.64
C ASP A 65 -26.08 -4.11 27.80
N ALA A 66 -25.01 -3.35 27.52
CA ALA A 66 -24.22 -2.59 28.51
C ALA A 66 -25.04 -1.67 29.43
N ASP A 67 -26.22 -1.21 28.97
CA ASP A 67 -27.11 -0.29 29.70
C ASP A 67 -28.16 -0.99 30.58
N ARG A 68 -28.22 -2.34 30.59
CA ARG A 68 -29.19 -3.11 31.38
C ARG A 68 -28.49 -3.97 32.44
N ASP A 69 -29.22 -4.29 33.51
CA ASP A 69 -28.78 -5.23 34.57
C ASP A 69 -28.45 -6.66 34.08
N ASN A 70 -28.64 -6.93 32.78
CA ASN A 70 -28.33 -8.19 32.10
C ASN A 70 -27.10 -8.09 31.17
N ALA A 71 -26.19 -7.15 31.41
CA ALA A 71 -24.95 -7.03 30.64
C ALA A 71 -24.17 -8.36 30.60
N ARG A 72 -23.74 -8.76 29.40
CA ARG A 72 -23.02 -10.01 29.15
C ARG A 72 -21.93 -9.84 28.10
N PRO A 73 -20.80 -10.56 28.21
CA PRO A 73 -19.80 -10.59 27.16
C PRO A 73 -20.39 -11.14 25.86
N ASN A 74 -20.06 -10.49 24.74
CA ASN A 74 -20.28 -11.00 23.41
C ASN A 74 -19.24 -12.08 23.12
N PHE A 75 -19.57 -13.34 23.44
CA PHE A 75 -18.63 -14.45 23.27
C PHE A 75 -18.17 -14.63 21.82
N GLU A 76 -19.01 -14.35 20.82
CA GLU A 76 -18.63 -14.45 19.41
C GLU A 76 -17.59 -13.39 19.01
N SER A 77 -17.74 -12.17 19.53
CA SER A 77 -16.75 -11.11 19.32
C SER A 77 -15.46 -11.37 20.10
N LEU A 78 -15.56 -11.88 21.33
CA LEU A 78 -14.41 -12.19 22.18
C LEU A 78 -13.58 -13.36 21.64
N LEU A 79 -14.24 -14.35 21.00
CA LEU A 79 -13.54 -15.43 20.30
C LEU A 79 -12.72 -14.91 19.12
N ASN A 80 -13.18 -13.85 18.44
CA ASN A 80 -12.49 -13.33 17.26
C ASN A 80 -11.45 -12.25 17.59
N ASP A 81 -11.31 -11.87 18.87
CA ASP A 81 -10.29 -10.93 19.29
C ASP A 81 -8.92 -11.61 19.45
N ASP A 82 -7.92 -11.04 18.77
CA ASP A 82 -6.55 -11.54 18.79
C ASP A 82 -5.86 -11.26 20.12
N GLY A 83 -6.24 -10.18 20.82
CA GLY A 83 -5.75 -9.85 22.16
C GLY A 83 -6.15 -10.93 23.16
N PHE A 84 -7.45 -11.21 23.27
CA PHE A 84 -7.96 -12.28 24.14
C PHE A 84 -7.35 -13.66 23.83
N ARG A 85 -7.11 -13.96 22.54
CA ARG A 85 -6.45 -15.21 22.11
C ARG A 85 -5.01 -15.29 22.62
N ALA A 86 -4.24 -14.23 22.42
CA ALA A 86 -2.84 -14.17 22.83
C ALA A 86 -2.71 -14.25 24.35
N ASP A 87 -3.57 -13.54 25.09
CA ASP A 87 -3.55 -13.51 26.55
C ASP A 87 -3.90 -14.86 27.17
N CYS A 88 -4.92 -15.56 26.65
CA CYS A 88 -5.27 -16.91 27.09
C CYS A 88 -4.10 -17.89 26.87
N ALA A 89 -3.44 -17.82 25.71
CA ALA A 89 -2.30 -18.68 25.39
C ALA A 89 -1.09 -18.37 26.29
N ALA A 90 -0.77 -17.09 26.46
CA ALA A 90 0.32 -16.63 27.33
C ALA A 90 0.09 -17.03 28.79
N TYR A 91 -1.14 -16.95 29.28
CA TYR A 91 -1.49 -17.38 30.63
C TYR A 91 -1.24 -18.88 30.83
N VAL A 92 -1.72 -19.74 29.92
CA VAL A 92 -1.52 -21.19 29.96
C VAL A 92 -0.03 -21.55 29.91
N GLU A 93 0.73 -20.89 29.03
CA GLU A 93 2.18 -21.08 28.90
C GLU A 93 2.93 -20.64 30.17
N ASN A 94 2.54 -19.51 30.76
CA ASN A 94 3.15 -19.00 31.99
C ASN A 94 2.81 -19.89 33.19
N LEU A 95 1.59 -20.40 33.28
CA LEU A 95 1.18 -21.37 34.31
C LEU A 95 1.98 -22.68 34.17
N ALA A 96 2.09 -23.23 32.96
CA ALA A 96 2.88 -24.44 32.69
C ALA A 96 4.37 -24.27 33.06
N ARG A 97 4.89 -23.05 32.96
CA ARG A 97 6.28 -22.69 33.34
C ARG A 97 6.47 -22.37 34.83
N GLY A 98 5.42 -22.46 35.66
CA GLY A 98 5.50 -22.12 37.09
C GLY A 98 5.65 -20.62 37.37
N LYS A 99 5.37 -19.76 36.38
CA LYS A 99 5.40 -18.30 36.54
C LYS A 99 4.15 -17.75 37.26
N HIS A 100 3.42 -18.59 37.98
CA HIS A 100 2.28 -18.20 38.80
C HIS A 100 2.40 -18.72 40.23
N ASP A 101 3.58 -19.20 40.62
CA ASP A 101 3.88 -19.51 42.01
C ASP A 101 3.77 -18.25 42.87
N SER A 102 3.41 -18.40 44.15
CA SER A 102 3.17 -17.27 45.06
C SER A 102 4.39 -16.34 45.21
N GLU A 103 5.60 -16.90 45.14
CA GLU A 103 6.84 -16.13 45.18
C GLU A 103 7.06 -15.36 43.87
N TRP A 104 6.83 -16.01 42.73
CA TRP A 104 6.94 -15.36 41.42
C TRP A 104 5.97 -14.19 41.29
N LEU A 105 4.71 -14.37 41.72
CA LEU A 105 3.71 -13.31 41.70
C LEU A 105 4.13 -12.13 42.58
N ARG A 106 4.66 -12.40 43.78
CA ARG A 106 5.17 -11.35 44.67
C ARG A 106 6.29 -10.57 44.01
N ASP A 107 7.25 -11.27 43.41
CA ASP A 107 8.41 -10.65 42.77
C ASP A 107 8.00 -9.89 41.49
N ALA A 108 7.04 -10.40 40.72
CA ALA A 108 6.48 -9.72 39.56
C ALA A 108 5.73 -8.45 39.94
N TRP A 109 4.93 -8.46 41.01
CA TRP A 109 4.27 -7.27 41.54
C TRP A 109 5.26 -6.26 42.09
N GLN A 110 6.33 -6.71 42.76
CA GLN A 110 7.40 -5.84 43.22
C GLN A 110 8.12 -5.21 42.03
N ALA A 111 8.47 -5.99 41.00
CA ALA A 111 9.07 -5.48 39.77
C ALA A 111 8.16 -4.49 39.04
N HIS A 112 6.85 -4.76 38.98
CA HIS A 112 5.87 -3.84 38.41
C HIS A 112 5.80 -2.52 39.18
N ARG A 113 5.77 -2.57 40.52
CA ARG A 113 5.81 -1.37 41.37
C ARG A 113 7.09 -0.57 41.18
N ARG A 114 8.24 -1.24 41.09
CA ARG A 114 9.54 -0.62 40.82
C ARG A 114 9.62 0.00 39.43
N ARG A 115 9.05 -0.65 38.42
CA ARG A 115 8.91 -0.09 37.07
C ARG A 115 7.98 1.13 37.06
N LYS A 116 6.86 1.07 37.79
CA LYS A 116 5.94 2.20 37.94
C LYS A 116 6.57 3.37 38.72
N ALA A 117 7.46 3.08 39.66
CA ALA A 117 8.29 4.07 40.37
C ALA A 117 9.45 4.61 39.51
N GLY A 118 9.67 4.04 38.32
CA GLY A 118 10.72 4.47 37.39
C GLY A 118 12.13 4.04 37.79
N ASP A 119 12.29 3.05 38.68
CA ASP A 119 13.60 2.57 39.16
C ASP A 119 14.53 2.09 38.03
N PHE A 120 13.96 1.70 36.88
CA PHE A 120 14.69 1.14 35.74
C PHE A 120 14.83 2.12 34.57
N ASP A 121 14.26 3.32 34.68
CA ASP A 121 14.25 4.28 33.57
C ASP A 121 15.66 4.74 33.22
N GLU A 122 16.50 4.99 34.22
CA GLU A 122 17.91 5.39 34.03
C GLU A 122 18.73 4.29 33.34
N PHE A 123 18.59 3.05 33.80
CA PHE A 123 19.24 1.89 33.17
C PHE A 123 18.76 1.66 31.73
N LEU A 124 17.46 1.87 31.46
CA LEU A 124 16.92 1.74 30.10
C LEU A 124 17.46 2.83 29.17
N VAL A 125 17.59 4.06 29.67
CA VAL A 125 18.19 5.19 28.95
C VAL A 125 19.67 4.93 28.65
N GLU A 126 20.45 4.48 29.63
CA GLU A 126 21.88 4.18 29.46
C GLU A 126 22.11 3.01 28.49
N LYS A 127 21.32 1.94 28.61
CA LYS A 127 21.37 0.81 27.69
C LYS A 127 20.98 1.24 26.27
N PHE A 128 19.99 2.10 26.15
CA PHE A 128 19.57 2.63 24.85
C PHE A 128 20.64 3.54 24.23
N GLU A 129 21.27 4.43 25.01
CA GLU A 129 22.41 5.24 24.57
C GLU A 129 23.58 4.37 24.09
N THR A 130 23.87 3.27 24.81
CA THR A 130 24.96 2.35 24.46
C THR A 130 24.67 1.58 23.16
N ASP A 131 23.44 1.09 23.01
CA ASP A 131 23.05 0.26 21.87
C ASP A 131 22.73 1.10 20.60
N TRP A 132 22.31 2.37 20.75
CA TRP A 132 21.75 3.18 19.66
C TRP A 132 22.30 4.62 19.52
N MET A 133 23.29 5.02 20.34
CA MET A 133 24.08 6.28 20.28
C MET A 133 23.32 7.60 20.48
N GLU A 134 22.05 7.73 20.06
CA GLU A 134 21.22 8.92 20.25
C GLU A 134 19.89 8.60 20.93
N LEU A 135 19.60 9.32 22.02
CA LEU A 135 18.31 9.22 22.71
C LEU A 135 17.21 10.02 21.99
N PRO A 136 16.01 9.43 21.80
CA PRO A 136 14.81 10.15 21.42
C PRO A 136 14.48 11.28 22.41
N ASP A 137 13.96 12.39 21.90
CA ASP A 137 13.67 13.59 22.70
C ASP A 137 12.64 13.35 23.82
N GLU A 138 11.77 12.34 23.68
CA GLU A 138 10.84 11.89 24.74
C GLU A 138 11.55 11.24 25.95
N MET A 139 12.66 10.53 25.72
CA MET A 139 13.45 9.95 26.81
C MET A 139 14.38 10.99 27.44
N ARG A 140 14.89 11.92 26.63
CA ARG A 140 15.66 13.08 27.11
C ARG A 140 14.79 13.96 28.01
N SER A 141 13.58 14.30 27.60
CA SER A 141 12.65 15.12 28.41
C SER A 141 12.28 14.45 29.75
N LYS A 142 12.08 13.13 29.78
CA LYS A 142 11.88 12.38 31.04
C LYS A 142 13.14 12.34 31.93
N LYS A 143 14.33 12.20 31.35
CA LYS A 143 15.63 12.28 32.07
C LYS A 143 15.79 13.66 32.72
N THR A 144 15.47 14.73 31.98
CA THR A 144 15.54 16.12 32.46
C THR A 144 14.48 16.46 33.51
N GLN A 145 13.25 15.95 33.37
CA GLN A 145 12.19 16.14 34.39
C GLN A 145 12.54 15.46 35.72
N LYS A 146 13.10 14.24 35.69
CA LYS A 146 13.49 13.49 36.89
C LYS A 146 14.70 14.13 37.59
N ALA A 147 15.68 14.61 36.81
CA ALA A 147 16.81 15.39 37.33
C ALA A 147 16.37 16.75 37.94
N GLY A 148 15.29 17.35 37.42
CA GLY A 148 14.68 18.55 37.97
C GLY A 148 13.98 18.32 39.32
N GLU A 149 13.26 17.21 39.50
CA GLU A 149 12.62 16.88 40.78
C GLU A 149 13.65 16.58 41.90
N GLU A 150 14.79 15.98 41.55
CA GLU A 150 15.92 15.81 42.48
C GLU A 150 16.66 17.13 42.75
N SER A 151 16.69 18.08 41.80
CA SER A 151 17.31 19.40 42.00
C SER A 151 16.47 20.34 42.86
N TYR A 152 15.13 20.21 42.86
CA TYR A 152 14.23 20.99 43.73
C TYR A 152 14.38 20.70 45.22
N THR A 153 14.91 19.52 45.61
CA THR A 153 15.25 19.22 47.01
C THR A 153 16.66 19.69 47.40
N ALA A 154 17.52 20.01 46.43
CA ALA A 154 18.89 20.47 46.65
C ALA A 154 19.10 21.98 46.43
N GLN A 155 18.18 22.69 45.77
CA GLN A 155 18.30 24.12 45.43
C GLN A 155 17.52 25.08 46.36
N ALA A 156 17.08 24.64 47.54
CA ALA A 156 16.57 25.54 48.57
C ALA A 156 17.66 26.37 49.28
N GLU A 157 18.94 26.19 48.93
CA GLU A 157 20.07 26.94 49.48
C GLU A 157 21.06 27.32 48.37
N SER A 158 20.74 28.30 47.52
CA SER A 158 21.72 29.27 46.99
C SER A 158 21.13 30.19 45.90
N GLN A 159 21.12 31.50 46.23
CA GLN A 159 21.33 32.67 45.35
C GLN A 159 20.24 32.93 44.28
N GLU A 160 19.44 34.01 44.32
CA GLU A 160 19.77 35.44 44.54
C GLU A 160 21.00 35.89 43.74
N ASP A 161 20.74 36.35 42.50
CA ASP A 161 21.07 37.69 42.00
C ASP A 161 21.48 37.75 40.51
N GLU A 162 21.04 38.86 39.91
CA GLU A 162 21.52 39.52 38.69
C GLU A 162 20.86 39.21 37.33
N GLU A 163 19.78 39.96 37.16
CA GLU A 163 19.17 40.44 35.93
C GLU A 163 20.04 41.48 35.18
N ALA A 164 19.80 41.57 33.87
CA ALA A 164 19.76 42.79 33.04
C ALA A 164 20.91 43.08 32.06
N LYS A 165 20.61 42.99 30.75
CA LYS A 165 20.35 44.14 29.82
C LYS A 165 20.35 43.67 28.35
N ARG A 166 19.25 43.86 27.61
CA ARG A 166 18.96 44.97 26.64
C ARG A 166 19.87 44.95 25.40
N ASP A 167 19.48 45.28 24.17
CA ASP A 167 18.23 45.54 23.45
C ASP A 167 18.63 45.80 21.97
N ALA A 168 17.65 45.66 21.06
CA ALA A 168 17.47 46.41 19.81
C ALA A 168 18.35 46.17 18.54
N THR A 169 17.66 45.69 17.50
CA THR A 169 17.95 45.75 16.05
C THR A 169 18.02 47.19 15.49
N PRO A 170 18.51 47.40 14.25
CA PRO A 170 17.55 47.68 13.16
C PRO A 170 17.94 47.18 11.75
N ARG A 171 16.92 47.19 10.87
CA ARG A 171 16.86 46.80 9.44
C ARG A 171 17.63 47.71 8.48
N THR A 172 18.12 47.13 7.37
CA THR A 172 18.22 47.77 6.03
C THR A 172 18.20 46.69 4.93
N GLU A 173 17.25 46.75 4.00
CA GLU A 173 17.44 46.23 2.62
C GLU A 173 17.97 47.37 1.73
N PRO A 174 18.61 47.15 0.56
CA PRO A 174 17.84 46.77 -0.64
C PRO A 174 18.59 46.13 -1.86
N TRP A 175 17.77 45.74 -2.85
CA TRP A 175 17.98 45.53 -4.31
C TRP A 175 18.76 44.31 -4.85
N THR A 176 18.03 43.63 -5.74
CA THR A 176 18.24 42.45 -6.59
C THR A 176 19.32 42.58 -7.65
N ASP A 177 19.95 41.47 -8.04
CA ASP A 177 20.13 41.10 -9.47
C ASP A 177 20.49 39.61 -9.68
N LEU A 178 19.54 38.90 -10.30
CA LEU A 178 19.66 38.00 -11.46
C LEU A 178 20.81 36.96 -11.52
N VAL A 179 20.51 35.71 -11.15
CA VAL A 179 21.05 34.52 -11.85
C VAL A 179 19.96 33.42 -11.90
N GLY A 180 19.79 32.82 -13.08
CA GLY A 180 18.64 32.01 -13.48
C GLY A 180 18.32 30.81 -12.58
N GLU A 181 17.17 30.91 -11.93
CA GLU A 181 16.51 29.84 -11.20
C GLU A 181 15.67 29.01 -12.18
N MET A 182 15.99 27.71 -12.29
CA MET A 182 15.12 26.74 -12.98
C MET A 182 13.84 26.60 -12.15
N ALA A 183 12.74 27.13 -12.66
CA ALA A 183 11.45 27.12 -11.98
C ALA A 183 11.00 25.69 -11.60
N PRO A 184 10.39 25.47 -10.42
CA PRO A 184 9.63 24.25 -10.16
C PRO A 184 8.47 24.19 -11.16
N GLU A 185 8.33 23.07 -11.88
CA GLU A 185 7.22 22.89 -12.82
C GLU A 185 5.89 23.04 -12.07
N ASN A 186 5.05 23.96 -12.53
CA ASN A 186 3.80 24.34 -11.90
C ASN A 186 2.87 23.09 -11.76
N PRO A 187 2.43 22.68 -10.56
CA PRO A 187 1.69 21.42 -10.37
C PRO A 187 0.37 21.37 -11.17
N THR A 188 -0.21 22.54 -11.44
CA THR A 188 -1.37 22.71 -12.33
C THR A 188 -1.09 22.33 -13.78
N HIS A 189 0.12 22.61 -14.27
CA HIS A 189 0.58 22.25 -15.59
C HIS A 189 0.80 20.74 -15.71
N THR A 190 1.41 20.10 -14.71
CA THR A 190 1.59 18.64 -14.67
C THR A 190 0.25 17.91 -14.60
N ARG A 191 -0.69 18.40 -13.78
CA ARG A 191 -2.06 17.86 -13.66
C ARG A 191 -2.86 17.95 -14.97
N SER A 192 -2.83 19.11 -15.63
CA SER A 192 -3.51 19.28 -16.91
C SER A 192 -2.85 18.43 -18.00
N HIS A 193 -1.52 18.33 -18.00
CA HIS A 193 -0.78 17.46 -18.91
C HIS A 193 -1.15 15.98 -18.75
N SER A 194 -1.22 15.45 -17.52
CA SER A 194 -1.58 14.04 -17.27
C SER A 194 -3.02 13.72 -17.70
N LEU A 195 -3.99 14.59 -17.40
CA LEU A 195 -5.37 14.45 -17.90
C LEU A 195 -5.43 14.44 -19.42
N LEU A 196 -4.68 15.34 -20.07
CA LEU A 196 -4.62 15.40 -21.53
C LEU A 196 -3.99 14.13 -22.13
N LEU A 197 -3.01 13.52 -21.47
CA LEU A 197 -2.42 12.25 -21.92
C LEU A 197 -3.45 11.12 -21.91
N LEU A 198 -4.17 10.92 -20.81
CA LEU A 198 -5.20 9.88 -20.75
C LEU A 198 -6.34 10.18 -21.74
N GLN A 199 -6.76 11.44 -21.87
CA GLN A 199 -7.78 11.82 -22.85
C GLN A 199 -7.32 11.55 -24.29
N LYS A 200 -6.05 11.82 -24.62
CA LYS A 200 -5.48 11.50 -25.94
C LYS A 200 -5.51 10.01 -26.21
N LEU A 201 -5.18 9.20 -25.21
CA LEU A 201 -5.21 7.74 -25.28
C LEU A 201 -6.63 7.21 -25.50
N LEU A 202 -7.60 7.65 -24.68
CA LEU A 202 -9.01 7.23 -24.78
C LEU A 202 -9.70 7.71 -26.06
N ASN A 203 -9.30 8.88 -26.58
CA ASN A 203 -9.80 9.40 -27.85
C ASN A 203 -9.08 8.80 -29.07
N LEU A 204 -8.10 7.93 -28.86
CA LEU A 204 -7.33 7.24 -29.91
C LEU A 204 -6.73 8.24 -30.92
N ARG A 205 -6.36 9.42 -30.42
CA ARG A 205 -5.80 10.52 -31.20
C ARG A 205 -4.29 10.30 -31.41
N ASP A 206 -3.78 10.79 -32.54
CA ASP A 206 -2.35 10.79 -32.89
C ASP A 206 -1.61 9.43 -32.82
N ALA A 207 -2.33 8.30 -32.89
CA ALA A 207 -1.77 6.98 -32.67
C ALA A 207 -0.96 6.91 -31.36
N ALA A 208 -1.53 7.47 -30.28
CA ALA A 208 -0.88 7.62 -28.98
C ALA A 208 -0.28 6.30 -28.44
N SER A 209 -0.94 5.17 -28.71
CA SER A 209 -0.41 3.84 -28.42
C SER A 209 -0.84 2.84 -29.50
N PRO A 210 0.10 2.19 -30.23
CA PRO A 210 -0.23 1.11 -31.16
C PRO A 210 -0.78 -0.13 -30.44
N LEU A 211 -0.28 -0.43 -29.24
CA LEU A 211 -0.76 -1.52 -28.39
C LEU A 211 -1.05 -1.00 -26.98
N THR A 212 -2.34 -1.00 -26.61
CA THR A 212 -2.84 -0.75 -25.27
C THR A 212 -3.19 -2.08 -24.63
N LEU A 213 -2.59 -2.39 -23.49
CA LEU A 213 -2.89 -3.56 -22.68
C LEU A 213 -3.74 -3.14 -21.49
N VAL A 214 -4.94 -3.70 -21.38
CA VAL A 214 -5.87 -3.47 -20.27
C VAL A 214 -5.82 -4.69 -19.37
N LEU A 215 -5.34 -4.50 -18.13
CA LEU A 215 -5.32 -5.52 -17.10
C LEU A 215 -6.56 -5.38 -16.24
N ASP A 216 -7.43 -6.37 -16.30
CA ASP A 216 -8.63 -6.44 -15.47
C ASP A 216 -8.63 -7.69 -14.58
N ASN A 217 -9.55 -7.69 -13.63
CA ASN A 217 -9.75 -8.76 -12.66
C ASN A 217 -11.26 -9.04 -12.51
N LEU A 218 -11.60 -10.08 -11.76
CA LEU A 218 -12.98 -10.48 -11.47
C LEU A 218 -13.76 -9.40 -10.72
N GLU A 219 -13.08 -8.66 -9.87
CA GLU A 219 -13.66 -7.58 -9.06
C GLU A 219 -14.08 -6.39 -9.94
N GLN A 220 -13.20 -5.98 -10.84
CA GLN A 220 -13.36 -4.84 -11.74
C GLN A 220 -13.07 -5.26 -13.19
N PRO A 221 -14.09 -5.70 -13.94
CA PRO A 221 -13.91 -6.07 -15.36
C PRO A 221 -13.63 -4.83 -16.22
N ALA A 222 -12.99 -5.03 -17.39
CA ALA A 222 -12.65 -3.95 -18.32
C ALA A 222 -13.85 -3.31 -19.07
N ARG A 223 -15.06 -3.86 -18.92
CA ARG A 223 -16.28 -3.42 -19.64
C ARG A 223 -16.55 -1.91 -19.63
N PRO A 224 -16.56 -1.19 -18.49
CA PRO A 224 -16.78 0.26 -18.46
C PRO A 224 -15.72 1.03 -19.23
N VAL A 225 -14.45 0.64 -19.13
CA VAL A 225 -13.34 1.29 -19.85
C VAL A 225 -13.44 1.05 -21.36
N ILE A 226 -13.77 -0.18 -21.76
CA ILE A 226 -14.01 -0.52 -23.17
C ILE A 226 -15.21 0.26 -23.73
N ALA A 227 -16.29 0.41 -22.94
CA ALA A 227 -17.45 1.19 -23.36
C ALA A 227 -17.08 2.66 -23.62
N GLU A 228 -16.18 3.24 -22.82
CA GLU A 228 -15.64 4.59 -23.06
C GLU A 228 -14.79 4.65 -24.34
N PHE A 229 -13.92 3.67 -24.58
CA PHE A 229 -13.17 3.58 -25.83
C PHE A 229 -14.10 3.50 -27.05
N ILE A 230 -15.14 2.65 -27.00
CA ILE A 230 -16.12 2.51 -28.08
C ILE A 230 -16.92 3.81 -28.28
N GLY A 231 -17.39 4.41 -27.18
CA GLY A 231 -18.16 5.66 -27.22
C GLY A 231 -17.34 6.81 -27.84
N ARG A 232 -16.07 6.96 -27.43
CA ARG A 232 -15.15 7.98 -27.95
C ARG A 232 -14.71 7.68 -29.39
N ALA A 233 -14.48 6.41 -29.73
CA ALA A 233 -14.17 5.98 -31.10
C ALA A 233 -15.31 6.37 -32.06
N LYS A 234 -16.57 6.16 -31.66
CA LYS A 234 -17.75 6.55 -32.43
C LYS A 234 -17.84 8.07 -32.64
N ILE A 235 -17.55 8.87 -31.60
CA ILE A 235 -17.51 10.34 -31.69
C ILE A 235 -16.42 10.77 -32.70
N SER A 236 -15.26 10.11 -32.66
CA SER A 236 -14.16 10.35 -33.59
C SER A 236 -14.33 9.74 -34.99
N LYS A 237 -15.47 9.06 -35.26
CA LYS A 237 -15.77 8.34 -36.51
C LYS A 237 -14.69 7.33 -36.91
N VAL A 238 -14.09 6.68 -35.91
CA VAL A 238 -13.10 5.61 -36.09
C VAL A 238 -13.83 4.28 -36.17
N LYS A 239 -13.40 3.40 -37.09
CA LYS A 239 -14.02 2.08 -37.27
C LYS A 239 -13.64 1.15 -36.13
N VAL A 240 -14.62 0.57 -35.45
CA VAL A 240 -14.39 -0.32 -34.29
C VAL A 240 -14.59 -1.78 -34.70
N ILE A 241 -13.53 -2.58 -34.60
CA ILE A 241 -13.52 -4.01 -34.89
C ILE A 241 -13.31 -4.76 -33.57
N LEU A 242 -14.24 -5.65 -33.21
CA LEU A 242 -14.10 -6.52 -32.05
C LEU A 242 -13.61 -7.90 -32.50
N LEU A 243 -12.45 -8.30 -32.01
CA LEU A 243 -11.95 -9.65 -32.07
C LEU A 243 -12.44 -10.42 -30.84
N SER A 244 -13.35 -11.37 -31.07
CA SER A 244 -14.01 -12.13 -30.01
C SER A 244 -13.44 -13.54 -29.84
N PHE A 245 -12.89 -13.83 -28.67
CA PHE A 245 -12.52 -15.16 -28.18
C PHE A 245 -13.53 -15.70 -27.17
N ALA A 246 -14.13 -14.83 -26.34
CA ALA A 246 -15.07 -15.20 -25.29
C ALA A 246 -16.42 -14.47 -25.39
N THR A 247 -16.50 -13.41 -26.19
CA THR A 247 -17.67 -12.53 -26.27
C THR A 247 -18.71 -13.05 -27.27
N VAL A 248 -19.76 -13.68 -26.75
CA VAL A 248 -20.84 -14.25 -27.60
C VAL A 248 -21.79 -13.17 -28.14
N LYS A 249 -22.09 -12.13 -27.36
CA LYS A 249 -23.04 -11.08 -27.75
C LYS A 249 -22.28 -9.87 -28.30
N LYS A 250 -22.66 -9.43 -29.51
CA LYS A 250 -22.15 -8.18 -30.09
C LYS A 250 -22.45 -7.00 -29.15
N PRO A 251 -21.41 -6.28 -28.66
CA PRO A 251 -21.60 -5.07 -27.87
C PRO A 251 -22.29 -3.96 -28.69
N LYS A 252 -22.94 -3.03 -27.99
CA LYS A 252 -23.53 -1.86 -28.62
C LYS A 252 -22.43 -1.03 -29.29
N ASP A 253 -22.74 -0.42 -30.44
CA ASP A 253 -21.87 0.53 -31.13
C ASP A 253 -20.55 -0.04 -31.70
N VAL A 254 -20.44 -1.36 -31.86
CA VAL A 254 -19.34 -2.01 -32.60
C VAL A 254 -19.71 -2.18 -34.07
N ASP A 255 -18.79 -1.86 -35.00
CA ASP A 255 -19.05 -2.00 -36.44
C ASP A 255 -18.98 -3.45 -36.89
N VAL A 256 -17.85 -4.11 -36.62
CA VAL A 256 -17.54 -5.48 -37.09
C VAL A 256 -17.17 -6.36 -35.90
N VAL A 257 -17.66 -7.60 -35.89
CA VAL A 257 -17.25 -8.63 -34.93
C VAL A 257 -16.64 -9.78 -35.70
N VAL A 258 -15.38 -10.09 -35.41
CA VAL A 258 -14.64 -11.23 -35.95
C VAL A 258 -14.51 -12.27 -34.85
N THR A 259 -15.04 -13.47 -35.06
CA THR A 259 -14.91 -14.57 -34.11
C THR A 259 -13.57 -15.29 -34.33
N ALA A 260 -12.74 -15.36 -33.29
CA ALA A 260 -11.44 -16.01 -33.30
C ALA A 260 -11.44 -17.36 -32.55
N ALA A 261 -12.46 -17.62 -31.72
CA ALA A 261 -12.59 -18.88 -30.99
C ALA A 261 -12.56 -20.10 -31.93
N GLY A 262 -11.57 -20.98 -31.75
CA GLY A 262 -11.42 -22.22 -32.50
C GLY A 262 -10.97 -22.08 -33.97
N LYS A 263 -10.57 -20.89 -34.43
CA LYS A 263 -10.02 -20.67 -35.78
C LYS A 263 -8.49 -20.59 -35.76
N ASP A 264 -7.86 -20.93 -36.89
CA ASP A 264 -6.41 -20.71 -37.08
C ASP A 264 -6.11 -19.20 -37.15
N LEU A 265 -5.05 -18.76 -36.47
CA LEU A 265 -4.64 -17.36 -36.35
C LEU A 265 -4.40 -16.72 -37.71
N ARG A 266 -3.88 -17.47 -38.68
CA ARG A 266 -3.63 -16.97 -40.05
C ARG A 266 -4.93 -16.58 -40.78
N ILE A 267 -6.00 -17.34 -40.56
CA ILE A 267 -7.32 -17.06 -41.14
C ILE A 267 -7.89 -15.80 -40.49
N VAL A 268 -7.76 -15.68 -39.16
CA VAL A 268 -8.19 -14.52 -38.38
C VAL A 268 -7.48 -13.25 -38.86
N VAL A 269 -6.14 -13.28 -39.04
CA VAL A 269 -5.38 -12.14 -39.57
C VAL A 269 -5.87 -11.77 -40.98
N LYS A 270 -6.14 -12.74 -41.86
CA LYS A 270 -6.66 -12.47 -43.20
C LYS A 270 -8.05 -11.81 -43.17
N GLU A 271 -8.92 -12.26 -42.26
CA GLU A 271 -10.26 -11.67 -42.04
C GLU A 271 -10.13 -10.23 -41.53
N LEU A 272 -9.22 -9.98 -40.57
CA LEU A 272 -8.95 -8.65 -40.02
C LEU A 272 -8.40 -7.68 -41.07
N VAL A 273 -7.37 -8.08 -41.82
CA VAL A 273 -6.75 -7.27 -42.88
C VAL A 273 -7.78 -6.93 -43.98
N GLY A 274 -8.77 -7.79 -44.22
CA GLY A 274 -9.87 -7.49 -45.15
C GLY A 274 -10.78 -6.34 -44.71
N HIS A 275 -10.74 -5.94 -43.44
CA HIS A 275 -11.63 -4.93 -42.88
C HIS A 275 -11.03 -3.53 -42.76
N TYR A 276 -9.71 -3.36 -42.88
CA TYR A 276 -9.05 -2.05 -42.90
C TYR A 276 -8.21 -1.89 -44.17
N PRO A 277 -8.14 -0.67 -44.76
CA PRO A 277 -7.43 -0.47 -46.01
C PRO A 277 -5.92 -0.73 -45.82
N ALA A 278 -5.32 -1.39 -46.81
CA ALA A 278 -3.87 -1.53 -46.89
C ALA A 278 -3.23 -0.12 -46.95
N THR A 279 -2.27 0.13 -46.08
CA THR A 279 -1.55 1.39 -46.04
C THR A 279 -0.62 1.49 -47.25
N ASP A 280 -1.05 2.20 -48.28
CA ASP A 280 -0.13 2.67 -49.32
C ASP A 280 0.63 3.88 -48.75
N ALA A 281 1.96 3.77 -48.66
CA ALA A 281 2.83 4.72 -47.96
C ALA A 281 2.80 6.16 -48.51
N ALA A 282 2.11 6.39 -49.64
CA ALA A 282 2.03 7.68 -50.33
C ALA A 282 0.74 8.49 -50.04
N GLN A 283 -0.28 7.91 -49.38
CA GLN A 283 -1.55 8.61 -49.11
C GLN A 283 -1.84 8.71 -47.61
N LYS A 284 -2.20 9.92 -47.15
CA LYS A 284 -2.69 10.11 -45.77
C LYS A 284 -3.88 9.17 -45.54
N PRO A 285 -3.83 8.31 -44.51
CA PRO A 285 -4.89 7.34 -44.27
C PRO A 285 -6.18 8.08 -43.90
N SER A 286 -7.22 7.90 -44.72
CA SER A 286 -8.50 8.60 -44.58
C SER A 286 -9.38 8.04 -43.45
N GLN A 287 -9.13 6.81 -43.00
CA GLN A 287 -9.88 6.14 -41.94
C GLN A 287 -8.94 5.37 -41.01
N ARG A 288 -9.03 5.64 -39.71
CA ARG A 288 -8.36 4.86 -38.66
C ARG A 288 -9.28 3.75 -38.20
N ALA A 289 -8.69 2.63 -37.75
CA ALA A 289 -9.42 1.51 -37.20
C ALA A 289 -8.89 1.15 -35.80
N VAL A 290 -9.77 0.65 -34.95
CA VAL A 290 -9.43 0.18 -33.60
C VAL A 290 -9.84 -1.27 -33.51
N ILE A 291 -8.90 -2.11 -33.07
CA ILE A 291 -9.14 -3.53 -32.87
C ILE A 291 -9.19 -3.79 -31.37
N ILE A 292 -10.33 -4.22 -30.88
CA ILE A 292 -10.54 -4.58 -29.48
C ILE A 292 -10.47 -6.10 -29.39
N ILE A 293 -9.51 -6.63 -28.62
CA ILE A 293 -9.36 -8.06 -28.34
C ILE A 293 -9.93 -8.32 -26.96
N ASP A 294 -11.02 -9.08 -26.90
CA ASP A 294 -11.79 -9.29 -25.66
C ASP A 294 -11.05 -10.08 -24.57
N SER A 295 -10.26 -11.08 -24.93
CA SER A 295 -9.46 -11.88 -24.00
C SER A 295 -8.23 -12.44 -24.69
N ILE A 296 -7.07 -11.89 -24.36
CA ILE A 296 -5.79 -12.36 -24.88
C ILE A 296 -5.28 -13.62 -24.16
N ASN A 297 -5.86 -13.97 -23.00
CA ASN A 297 -5.49 -15.15 -22.21
C ASN A 297 -5.65 -16.46 -23.02
N ASN A 298 -6.68 -16.54 -23.87
CA ASN A 298 -6.89 -17.70 -24.74
C ASN A 298 -5.80 -17.83 -25.81
N LEU A 299 -5.33 -16.70 -26.34
CA LEU A 299 -4.22 -16.65 -27.28
C LEU A 299 -2.89 -16.97 -26.59
N ALA A 300 -2.68 -16.43 -25.39
CA ALA A 300 -1.48 -16.67 -24.59
C ALA A 300 -1.36 -18.14 -24.16
N SER A 301 -2.48 -18.82 -23.88
CA SER A 301 -2.51 -20.25 -23.52
C SER A 301 -2.32 -21.17 -24.73
N SER A 302 -2.93 -20.84 -25.89
CA SER A 302 -2.85 -21.71 -27.06
C SER A 302 -1.59 -21.52 -27.90
N ALA A 303 -1.06 -20.30 -27.96
CA ALA A 303 -0.11 -19.89 -28.98
C ALA A 303 0.95 -18.91 -28.43
N ALA A 304 1.48 -19.21 -27.23
CA ALA A 304 2.45 -18.40 -26.48
C ALA A 304 3.63 -17.89 -27.33
N SER A 305 4.27 -18.78 -28.09
CA SER A 305 5.46 -18.46 -28.91
C SER A 305 5.15 -17.61 -30.14
N THR A 306 3.93 -17.72 -30.71
CA THR A 306 3.52 -16.97 -31.91
C THR A 306 2.78 -15.67 -31.60
N LEU A 307 2.55 -15.36 -30.32
CA LEU A 307 1.78 -14.20 -29.86
C LEU A 307 2.36 -12.87 -30.36
N SER A 308 3.68 -12.70 -30.26
CA SER A 308 4.39 -11.49 -30.71
C SER A 308 4.27 -11.30 -32.23
N GLY A 309 4.44 -12.38 -33.00
CA GLY A 309 4.27 -12.40 -34.45
C GLY A 309 2.83 -12.13 -34.90
N PHE A 310 1.85 -12.61 -34.15
CA PHE A 310 0.44 -12.31 -34.41
C PHE A 310 0.15 -10.82 -34.20
N LEU A 311 0.58 -10.23 -33.07
CA LEU A 311 0.37 -8.80 -32.81
C LEU A 311 1.09 -7.93 -33.84
N SER A 312 2.33 -8.26 -34.22
CA SER A 312 3.07 -7.49 -35.22
C SER A 312 2.43 -7.54 -36.61
N SER A 313 1.77 -8.64 -36.98
CA SER A 313 1.06 -8.76 -38.26
C SER A 313 -0.19 -7.87 -38.37
N ILE A 314 -0.72 -7.43 -37.21
CA ILE A 314 -1.96 -6.64 -37.12
C ILE A 314 -1.64 -5.15 -36.92
N ILE A 315 -0.53 -4.85 -36.24
CA ILE A 315 -0.10 -3.47 -35.96
C ILE A 315 0.26 -2.78 -37.27
N THR A 316 -0.50 -1.76 -37.63
CA THR A 316 -0.19 -0.84 -38.73
C THR A 316 -0.31 0.61 -38.22
N PRO A 317 0.28 1.62 -38.90
CA PRO A 317 0.21 3.02 -38.44
C PRO A 317 -1.22 3.59 -38.30
N THR A 318 -2.21 2.92 -38.90
CA THR A 318 -3.62 3.32 -38.91
C THR A 318 -4.48 2.56 -37.92
N VAL A 319 -3.93 1.51 -37.32
CA VAL A 319 -4.63 0.57 -36.45
C VAL A 319 -4.10 0.70 -35.02
N SER A 320 -4.99 0.89 -34.07
CA SER A 320 -4.68 0.81 -32.64
C SER A 320 -5.30 -0.45 -32.04
N ILE A 321 -4.51 -1.24 -31.34
CA ILE A 321 -4.96 -2.49 -30.70
C ILE A 321 -5.20 -2.24 -29.22
N ILE A 322 -6.39 -2.57 -28.75
CA ILE A 322 -6.75 -2.60 -27.33
C ILE A 322 -6.93 -4.07 -26.96
N SER A 323 -6.03 -4.59 -26.15
CA SER A 323 -6.03 -5.99 -25.71
C SER A 323 -6.37 -6.09 -24.24
N ILE A 324 -7.27 -7.01 -23.88
CA ILE A 324 -7.67 -7.24 -22.49
C ILE A 324 -7.01 -8.52 -22.01
N TYR A 325 -6.36 -8.42 -20.85
CA TYR A 325 -5.73 -9.52 -20.15
C TYR A 325 -6.35 -9.63 -18.75
N HIS A 326 -6.95 -10.78 -18.48
CA HIS A 326 -7.53 -11.08 -17.17
C HIS A 326 -6.43 -11.59 -16.25
N THR A 327 -6.11 -10.86 -15.17
CA THR A 327 -5.06 -11.27 -14.21
C THR A 327 -5.43 -12.53 -13.43
N ASP A 328 -6.72 -12.77 -13.27
CA ASP A 328 -7.25 -13.81 -12.40
C ASP A 328 -7.44 -15.15 -13.12
N VAL A 329 -7.25 -15.18 -14.44
CA VAL A 329 -7.36 -16.39 -15.25
C VAL A 329 -5.96 -16.99 -15.41
N PRO A 330 -5.66 -18.13 -14.77
CA PRO A 330 -4.36 -18.76 -14.91
C PRO A 330 -4.16 -19.22 -16.36
N ILE A 331 -2.96 -18.97 -16.88
CA ILE A 331 -2.56 -19.40 -18.22
C ILE A 331 -1.98 -20.80 -18.10
N ILE A 332 -2.59 -21.74 -18.82
CA ILE A 332 -2.07 -23.09 -18.93
C ILE A 332 -1.16 -23.10 -20.16
N LEU A 333 0.15 -23.17 -19.92
CA LEU A 333 1.12 -23.19 -21.00
C LEU A 333 1.19 -24.59 -21.65
N PRO A 334 1.34 -24.69 -22.97
CA PRO A 334 1.52 -25.97 -23.64
C PRO A 334 2.79 -26.67 -23.17
N LYS A 335 2.82 -28.00 -23.22
CA LYS A 335 4.03 -28.79 -22.92
C LYS A 335 5.23 -28.47 -23.81
N SER A 336 4.99 -27.83 -24.96
CA SER A 336 6.01 -27.36 -25.89
C SER A 336 6.61 -26.01 -25.51
N PHE A 337 6.11 -25.35 -24.46
CA PHE A 337 6.63 -24.08 -23.99
C PHE A 337 7.98 -24.30 -23.28
N ASN A 338 8.98 -23.52 -23.67
CA ASN A 338 10.33 -23.62 -23.14
C ASN A 338 10.43 -22.91 -21.78
N GLU A 339 11.11 -23.52 -20.80
CA GLU A 339 11.30 -22.92 -19.48
C GLU A 339 12.14 -21.63 -19.51
N TYR A 340 13.00 -21.49 -20.53
CA TYR A 340 13.79 -20.28 -20.76
C TYR A 340 13.02 -19.17 -21.48
N GLU A 341 11.83 -19.45 -22.02
CA GLU A 341 11.00 -18.41 -22.63
C GLU A 341 10.26 -17.60 -21.55
N PRO A 342 10.25 -16.26 -21.66
CA PRO A 342 9.53 -15.44 -20.70
C PRO A 342 8.03 -15.72 -20.77
N HIS A 343 7.38 -15.73 -19.61
CA HIS A 343 5.94 -15.95 -19.52
C HIS A 343 5.17 -14.98 -20.46
N PRO A 344 4.10 -15.40 -21.15
CA PRO A 344 3.39 -14.56 -22.12
C PRO A 344 2.93 -13.21 -21.58
N PHE A 345 2.58 -13.15 -20.30
CA PHE A 345 2.27 -11.89 -19.61
C PHE A 345 3.44 -10.90 -19.65
N ILE A 346 4.65 -11.36 -19.37
CA ILE A 346 5.88 -10.54 -19.38
C ILE A 346 6.11 -10.01 -20.81
N ILE A 347 5.97 -10.89 -21.82
CA ILE A 347 6.07 -10.49 -23.23
C ILE A 347 5.05 -9.39 -23.56
N LEU A 348 3.78 -9.56 -23.16
CA LEU A 348 2.73 -8.57 -23.40
C LEU A 348 3.02 -7.24 -22.70
N SER A 349 3.48 -7.27 -21.45
CA SER A 349 3.89 -6.07 -20.71
C SER A 349 5.10 -5.38 -21.35
N HIS A 350 6.02 -6.12 -21.97
CA HIS A 350 7.13 -5.51 -22.70
C HIS A 350 6.71 -4.92 -24.04
N LEU A 351 5.82 -5.60 -24.79
CA LEU A 351 5.34 -5.12 -26.09
C LEU A 351 4.34 -3.96 -25.98
N ALA A 352 3.60 -3.88 -24.87
CA ALA A 352 2.60 -2.84 -24.67
C ALA A 352 3.25 -1.45 -24.56
N THR A 353 2.72 -0.52 -25.34
CA THR A 353 3.13 0.91 -25.28
C THR A 353 2.36 1.67 -24.21
N ALA A 354 1.17 1.20 -23.87
CA ALA A 354 0.39 1.70 -22.74
C ALA A 354 -0.22 0.52 -21.98
N ILE A 355 -0.11 0.53 -20.66
CA ILE A 355 -0.70 -0.46 -19.76
C ILE A 355 -1.71 0.25 -18.87
N LEU A 356 -2.94 -0.25 -18.82
CA LEU A 356 -4.01 0.26 -17.98
C LEU A 356 -4.36 -0.83 -16.97
N ARG A 357 -4.08 -0.61 -15.68
CA ARG A 357 -4.46 -1.51 -14.60
C ARG A 357 -5.76 -1.01 -13.98
N LEU A 358 -6.74 -1.91 -13.87
CA LEU A 358 -8.07 -1.56 -13.39
C LEU A 358 -8.26 -2.02 -11.95
N SER A 359 -8.71 -1.09 -11.10
CA SER A 359 -9.18 -1.36 -9.75
C SER A 359 -10.51 -0.66 -9.51
N SER A 360 -11.32 -1.18 -8.59
CA SER A 360 -12.56 -0.51 -8.22
C SER A 360 -12.27 0.64 -7.25
N LEU A 361 -13.01 1.74 -7.37
CA LEU A 361 -12.82 2.92 -6.50
C LEU A 361 -13.09 2.60 -5.02
N SER A 362 -14.13 1.80 -4.73
CA SER A 362 -14.48 1.42 -3.37
C SER A 362 -13.34 0.65 -2.67
N GLN A 363 -12.73 -0.30 -3.38
CA GLN A 363 -11.58 -1.04 -2.86
C GLN A 363 -10.37 -0.13 -2.63
N GLU A 364 -10.08 0.78 -3.57
CA GLU A 364 -8.95 1.69 -3.39
C GLU A 364 -9.17 2.67 -2.22
N ILE A 365 -10.41 3.11 -2.01
CA ILE A 365 -10.79 3.93 -0.85
C ILE A 365 -10.53 3.17 0.45
N ASP A 366 -10.89 1.89 0.51
CA ASP A 366 -10.71 1.09 1.72
C ASP A 366 -9.23 0.74 1.97
N ARG A 367 -8.43 0.53 0.91
CA ARG A 367 -6.96 0.46 1.03
C ARG A 367 -6.39 1.77 1.58
N GLN A 368 -6.84 2.91 1.07
CA GLN A 368 -6.38 4.20 1.56
C GLN A 368 -6.76 4.44 3.02
N LYS A 369 -7.97 4.05 3.44
CA LYS A 369 -8.36 4.10 4.86
C LYS A 369 -7.50 3.20 5.73
N ALA A 370 -7.15 2.01 5.25
CA ALA A 370 -6.26 1.10 5.96
C ALA A 370 -4.85 1.70 6.10
N ARG A 371 -4.29 2.25 5.01
CA ARG A 371 -3.00 2.98 5.02
C ARG A 371 -3.02 4.16 5.99
N ASN A 372 -4.06 5.00 5.93
CA ASN A 372 -4.22 6.15 6.82
C ASN A 372 -4.34 5.73 8.30
N ARG A 373 -4.81 4.51 8.58
CA ARG A 373 -4.91 3.95 9.94
C ARG A 373 -3.72 3.05 10.30
N ALA A 374 -2.73 2.91 9.41
CA ALA A 374 -1.62 1.96 9.52
C ALA A 374 -2.07 0.51 9.81
N VAL A 375 -3.22 0.11 9.28
CA VAL A 375 -3.76 -1.27 9.36
C VAL A 375 -3.40 -2.02 8.08
N GLN A 376 -3.32 -3.35 8.16
CA GLN A 376 -3.14 -4.21 6.99
C GLN A 376 -4.15 -3.87 5.88
N GLU A 377 -3.64 -3.71 4.65
CA GLU A 377 -4.49 -3.42 3.49
C GLU A 377 -5.46 -4.57 3.24
N PRO A 378 -6.77 -4.29 3.10
CA PRO A 378 -7.72 -5.30 2.69
C PRO A 378 -7.37 -5.82 1.30
N GLU A 379 -7.36 -7.15 1.17
CA GLU A 379 -7.22 -7.85 -0.09
C GLU A 379 -8.58 -8.39 -0.54
N TRP A 380 -8.77 -8.52 -1.86
CA TRP A 380 -10.02 -9.02 -2.45
C TRP A 380 -9.76 -10.10 -3.49
N GLY A 381 -10.79 -10.89 -3.76
CA GLY A 381 -10.78 -11.91 -4.80
C GLY A 381 -9.82 -13.05 -4.49
N LEU A 382 -8.97 -13.42 -5.45
CA LEU A 382 -8.01 -14.53 -5.31
C LEU A 382 -6.98 -14.29 -4.20
N LYS A 383 -6.69 -13.03 -3.87
CA LYS A 383 -5.70 -12.68 -2.84
C LYS A 383 -6.18 -12.97 -1.42
N GLU A 384 -7.50 -13.03 -1.18
CA GLU A 384 -8.05 -13.34 0.15
C GLU A 384 -7.68 -14.76 0.63
N GLY A 385 -7.22 -15.65 -0.26
CA GLY A 385 -6.87 -17.03 0.08
C GLY A 385 -8.06 -17.87 0.57
N ARG A 386 -9.30 -17.36 0.42
CA ARG A 386 -10.51 -18.04 0.84
C ARG A 386 -10.89 -19.10 -0.19
N GLU A 387 -10.98 -20.35 0.25
CA GLU A 387 -11.49 -21.44 -0.57
C GLU A 387 -12.98 -21.25 -0.86
N GLY A 388 -13.35 -21.21 -2.14
CA GLY A 388 -14.74 -21.03 -2.55
C GLY A 388 -14.90 -20.56 -3.99
N VAL A 389 -16.14 -20.36 -4.41
CA VAL A 389 -16.45 -19.73 -5.69
C VAL A 389 -16.48 -18.21 -5.47
N ILE A 390 -15.56 -17.49 -6.11
CA ILE A 390 -15.58 -16.03 -6.13
C ILE A 390 -16.79 -15.61 -6.96
N VAL A 391 -17.81 -15.06 -6.29
CA VAL A 391 -18.96 -14.43 -6.95
C VAL A 391 -18.68 -12.95 -6.97
N GLY A 392 -18.18 -12.44 -8.10
CA GLY A 392 -18.03 -11.00 -8.30
C GLY A 392 -19.35 -10.31 -7.97
N LEU A 393 -19.30 -9.32 -7.08
CA LEU A 393 -20.46 -8.52 -6.72
C LEU A 393 -20.99 -7.89 -8.00
N LYS A 394 -22.08 -8.46 -8.54
CA LYS A 394 -22.85 -7.77 -9.58
C LYS A 394 -23.23 -6.44 -8.96
N SER A 395 -22.64 -5.35 -9.45
CA SER A 395 -23.03 -3.99 -9.12
C SER A 395 -24.54 -3.89 -9.38
N LYS A 396 -25.32 -4.12 -8.32
CA LYS A 396 -26.73 -3.77 -8.29
C LYS A 396 -26.68 -2.26 -8.26
N SER A 397 -27.01 -1.67 -9.39
CA SER A 397 -27.18 -0.23 -9.56
C SER A 397 -28.10 0.31 -8.46
N SER A 398 -27.55 0.82 -7.36
CA SER A 398 -28.32 1.50 -6.31
C SER A 398 -27.49 2.44 -5.42
N SER A 399 -26.37 2.97 -5.91
CA SER A 399 -25.64 4.08 -5.27
C SER A 399 -24.68 4.66 -6.31
N GLY A 400 -24.87 5.93 -6.68
CA GLY A 400 -24.13 6.61 -7.77
C GLY A 400 -22.61 6.80 -7.56
N GLY A 401 -22.00 6.11 -6.59
CA GLY A 401 -20.56 6.13 -6.32
C GLY A 401 -19.81 4.84 -6.68
N ASP A 402 -20.49 3.69 -6.72
CA ASP A 402 -19.83 2.36 -6.83
C ASP A 402 -19.52 1.91 -8.27
N SER A 403 -19.88 2.70 -9.28
CA SER A 403 -19.54 2.41 -10.67
C SER A 403 -18.22 3.01 -11.13
N ASN A 404 -17.55 3.77 -10.26
CA ASN A 404 -16.32 4.46 -10.61
C ASN A 404 -15.15 3.48 -10.63
N VAL A 405 -14.34 3.59 -11.68
CA VAL A 405 -13.19 2.72 -11.92
C VAL A 405 -11.92 3.52 -11.73
N VAL A 406 -10.97 2.99 -10.98
CA VAL A 406 -9.62 3.54 -10.90
C VAL A 406 -8.78 2.90 -12.01
N ILE A 407 -8.07 3.75 -12.73
CA ILE A 407 -7.20 3.39 -13.85
C ILE A 407 -5.80 3.87 -13.48
N GLU A 408 -4.92 2.93 -13.17
CA GLU A 408 -3.48 3.18 -13.14
C GLU A 408 -2.95 3.04 -14.57
N MET A 409 -2.50 4.16 -15.14
CA MET A 409 -1.98 4.24 -16.50
C MET A 409 -0.47 4.30 -16.47
N GLU A 410 0.19 3.32 -17.11
CA GLU A 410 1.60 3.37 -17.47
C GLU A 410 1.71 3.64 -18.98
N LEU A 411 2.19 4.83 -19.36
CA LEU A 411 2.40 5.21 -20.76
C LEU A 411 3.90 5.34 -21.06
N ARG A 412 4.38 4.59 -22.04
CA ARG A 412 5.79 4.65 -22.46
C ARG A 412 5.98 5.74 -23.51
N ARG A 413 6.85 6.72 -23.20
CA ARG A 413 7.21 7.78 -24.15
C ARG A 413 8.14 7.25 -25.23
N LYS A 414 8.27 8.01 -26.31
CA LYS A 414 9.26 7.73 -27.38
C LYS A 414 10.71 7.72 -26.88
N SER A 415 10.99 8.36 -25.75
CA SER A 415 12.29 8.34 -25.07
C SER A 415 12.57 7.04 -24.29
N GLY A 416 11.60 6.13 -24.20
CA GLY A 416 11.69 4.90 -23.39
C GLY A 416 11.29 5.08 -21.92
N ARG A 417 11.17 6.32 -21.41
CA ARG A 417 10.69 6.58 -20.04
C ARG A 417 9.18 6.30 -19.95
N SER A 418 8.77 5.61 -18.89
CA SER A 418 7.35 5.41 -18.54
C SER A 418 6.82 6.60 -17.73
N VAL A 419 5.55 6.93 -17.94
CA VAL A 419 4.77 7.87 -17.13
C VAL A 419 3.66 7.07 -16.47
N THR A 420 3.68 7.03 -15.14
CA THR A 420 2.68 6.34 -14.33
C THR A 420 1.77 7.37 -13.67
N GLU A 421 0.46 7.28 -13.91
CA GLU A 421 -0.52 8.22 -13.35
C GLU A 421 -1.82 7.48 -13.00
N ASN A 422 -2.45 7.89 -11.90
CA ASN A 422 -3.68 7.27 -11.39
C ASN A 422 -4.89 8.16 -11.65
N PHE A 423 -5.91 7.60 -12.31
CA PHE A 423 -7.11 8.31 -12.71
C PHE A 423 -8.36 7.63 -12.19
N ILE A 424 -9.39 8.41 -11.92
CA ILE A 424 -10.75 7.93 -11.65
C ILE A 424 -11.58 8.18 -12.90
N LEU A 425 -12.15 7.11 -13.45
CA LEU A 425 -13.15 7.13 -14.50
C LEU A 425 -14.52 6.92 -13.89
N ALA A 426 -15.34 7.97 -13.92
CA ALA A 426 -16.77 7.86 -13.68
C ALA A 426 -17.46 7.57 -15.02
N PRO A 427 -18.03 6.36 -15.23
CA PRO A 427 -18.66 6.02 -16.51
C PRO A 427 -19.84 6.97 -16.78
N GLY A 428 -19.93 7.46 -18.01
CA GLY A 428 -20.98 8.41 -18.39
C GLY A 428 -22.38 7.77 -18.33
N GLN A 429 -23.28 8.30 -17.49
CA GLN A 429 -24.70 7.93 -17.53
C GLN A 429 -25.39 8.67 -18.69
N GLY A 430 -25.31 8.14 -19.92
CA GLY A 430 -26.04 8.70 -21.06
C GLY A 430 -25.67 8.11 -22.41
N LYS A 431 -26.53 8.30 -23.43
CA LYS A 431 -26.32 7.81 -24.81
C LYS A 431 -25.19 8.51 -25.58
N LEU A 432 -24.64 9.61 -25.05
CA LEU A 432 -23.57 10.40 -25.68
C LEU A 432 -22.65 11.12 -24.67
N GLY A 433 -22.76 10.80 -23.37
CA GLY A 433 -21.93 11.43 -22.35
C GLY A 433 -20.63 10.66 -22.21
N THR A 434 -19.51 11.23 -22.62
CA THR A 434 -18.19 10.69 -22.28
C THR A 434 -18.01 10.70 -20.77
N GLY A 435 -17.47 9.63 -20.20
CA GLY A 435 -17.20 9.52 -18.77
C GLY A 435 -16.29 10.64 -18.28
N LYS A 436 -16.56 11.10 -17.05
CA LYS A 436 -15.77 12.15 -16.39
C LYS A 436 -14.47 11.52 -15.90
N LEU A 437 -13.34 12.14 -16.26
CA LEU A 437 -12.01 11.76 -15.82
C LEU A 437 -11.54 12.74 -14.74
N MET A 438 -11.00 12.22 -13.65
CA MET A 438 -10.40 12.99 -12.56
C MET A 438 -9.08 12.33 -12.16
N LEU A 439 -8.10 13.07 -11.63
CA LEU A 439 -6.94 12.41 -11.00
C LEU A 439 -7.38 11.75 -9.70
N LEU A 440 -6.69 10.69 -9.29
CA LEU A 440 -6.91 10.05 -7.99
C LEU A 440 -6.69 11.06 -6.85
N THR A 441 -5.65 11.88 -6.93
CA THR A 441 -5.30 12.93 -5.95
C THR A 441 -6.38 14.01 -5.79
N ASP A 442 -7.26 14.18 -6.79
CA ASP A 442 -8.33 15.19 -6.74
C ASP A 442 -9.53 14.73 -5.90
N TYR A 443 -9.57 13.45 -5.54
CA TYR A 443 -10.65 12.89 -4.74
C TYR A 443 -10.34 13.08 -3.26
N SER A 444 -11.30 13.61 -2.50
CA SER A 444 -11.08 14.13 -1.14
C SER A 444 -10.45 13.16 -0.13
N ILE A 445 -10.55 11.85 -0.36
CA ILE A 445 -9.96 10.81 0.50
C ILE A 445 -8.47 10.56 0.17
N PHE A 446 -8.05 10.86 -1.06
CA PHE A 446 -6.70 10.68 -1.57
C PHE A 446 -5.94 12.01 -1.76
N ALA A 447 -6.64 13.13 -1.65
CA ALA A 447 -6.00 14.44 -1.56
C ALA A 447 -5.03 14.39 -0.37
N ALA A 448 -3.79 14.81 -0.60
CA ALA A 448 -2.92 15.16 0.51
C ALA A 448 -3.70 16.15 1.40
N PRO A 449 -3.60 16.07 2.74
CA PRO A 449 -4.22 17.05 3.60
C PRO A 449 -3.72 18.42 3.16
N GLU A 450 -4.56 19.17 2.44
CA GLU A 450 -4.26 20.55 2.13
C GLU A 450 -4.19 21.24 3.49
N GLY A 451 -2.99 21.66 3.88
CA GLY A 451 -2.79 22.64 4.92
C GLY A 451 -3.48 23.92 4.48
N ASN A 452 -4.79 23.97 4.68
CA ASN A 452 -5.63 25.07 4.25
C ASN A 452 -5.52 26.15 5.31
N GLY A 453 -4.57 27.07 5.10
CA GLY A 453 -4.36 28.21 5.95
C GLY A 453 -5.54 29.17 5.90
N THR A 454 -6.01 29.60 7.08
CA THR A 454 -6.18 31.00 7.48
C THR A 454 -6.58 31.05 8.95
N GLY A 455 -5.68 31.54 9.82
CA GLY A 455 -6.01 32.00 11.17
C GLY A 455 -5.25 31.29 12.27
N GLU A 456 -4.30 32.02 12.84
CA GLU A 456 -3.58 31.77 14.09
C GLU A 456 -2.36 30.84 14.00
N GLU A 457 -1.24 31.40 14.45
CA GLU A 457 0.08 30.81 14.56
C GLU A 457 0.01 29.62 15.53
N GLU A 458 -0.34 28.44 15.02
CA GLU A 458 -0.07 27.19 15.71
C GLU A 458 0.91 26.37 14.87
N GLU A 459 2.00 26.03 15.54
CA GLU A 459 3.18 25.33 15.05
C GLU A 459 2.80 24.15 14.14
N GLU A 460 3.34 24.16 12.92
CA GLU A 460 3.36 22.97 12.08
C GLU A 460 3.89 21.79 12.91
N PRO A 461 3.22 20.63 12.95
CA PRO A 461 3.81 19.44 13.56
C PRO A 461 5.05 19.07 12.74
N GLN A 462 6.23 19.28 13.33
CA GLN A 462 7.51 18.99 12.71
C GLN A 462 7.60 17.49 12.39
N SER A 463 7.41 17.17 11.11
CA SER A 463 7.77 15.88 10.54
C SER A 463 9.28 15.67 10.73
N THR A 464 9.64 14.61 11.46
CA THR A 464 11.00 14.33 11.96
C THR A 464 12.04 13.98 10.90
N PHE A 465 11.69 14.01 9.61
CA PHE A 465 12.63 13.75 8.52
C PHE A 465 12.39 14.71 7.34
N ASN A 466 12.74 15.98 7.54
CA ASN A 466 13.05 16.85 6.40
C ASN A 466 14.51 16.62 5.98
N LEU A 467 14.72 15.78 4.96
CA LEU A 467 16.03 15.61 4.28
C LEU A 467 16.44 16.83 3.43
N GLY A 468 15.63 17.89 3.42
CA GLY A 468 15.98 19.16 2.79
C GLY A 468 16.79 20.02 3.76
N LEU A 469 18.01 20.40 3.35
CA LEU A 469 18.74 21.47 4.05
C LEU A 469 17.90 22.74 4.00
N THR A 470 17.63 23.33 5.16
CA THR A 470 17.04 24.66 5.21
C THR A 470 17.97 25.66 4.51
N ASP A 471 17.42 26.75 3.95
CA ASP A 471 18.23 27.75 3.24
C ASP A 471 19.35 28.34 4.11
N LYS A 472 19.13 28.36 5.44
CA LYS A 472 20.16 28.72 6.42
C LYS A 472 21.30 27.70 6.48
N GLN A 473 20.99 26.40 6.59
CA GLN A 473 21.99 25.34 6.59
C GLN A 473 22.74 25.25 5.25
N LYS A 474 22.07 25.54 4.13
CA LYS A 474 22.70 25.60 2.81
C LYS A 474 23.70 26.76 2.73
N LYS A 475 23.32 27.93 3.24
CA LYS A 475 24.18 29.13 3.29
C LYS A 475 25.37 28.96 4.24
N ASP A 476 25.16 28.27 5.37
CA ASP A 476 26.24 27.95 6.30
C ASP A 476 27.21 26.92 5.71
N ARG A 477 26.71 25.91 4.98
CA ARG A 477 27.56 24.97 4.22
C ARG A 477 28.37 25.68 3.14
N GLU A 478 27.77 26.63 2.44
CA GLU A 478 28.45 27.43 1.40
C GLU A 478 29.42 28.46 1.98
N GLY A 479 29.22 28.90 3.22
CA GLY A 479 30.10 29.83 3.94
C GLY A 479 31.27 29.17 4.69
N ILE A 480 31.28 27.84 4.81
CA ILE A 480 32.40 27.10 5.40
C ILE A 480 33.54 27.05 4.40
N VAL A 481 34.50 27.97 4.57
CA VAL A 481 35.76 27.99 3.82
C VAL A 481 36.67 26.93 4.41
N LEU A 482 36.78 25.80 3.72
CA LEU A 482 37.77 24.78 4.06
C LEU A 482 39.18 25.32 3.74
N PRO A 483 40.16 25.18 4.64
CA PRO A 483 41.56 25.44 4.30
C PRO A 483 41.92 24.57 3.09
N TYR A 484 42.47 25.17 2.03
CA TYR A 484 42.84 24.57 0.73
C TYR A 484 41.77 24.40 -0.35
N PHE A 485 40.51 24.82 -0.12
CA PHE A 485 39.48 24.76 -1.18
C PHE A 485 39.75 25.72 -2.36
N ASP A 486 40.28 26.93 -2.07
CA ASP A 486 40.67 27.90 -3.10
C ASP A 486 41.81 27.41 -4.01
N ALA A 487 42.70 26.54 -3.48
CA ALA A 487 43.78 25.97 -4.27
C ALA A 487 43.26 24.94 -5.31
N GLN A 488 42.05 24.42 -5.11
CA GLN A 488 41.42 23.47 -6.01
C GLN A 488 40.66 24.15 -7.16
N THR A 489 40.22 25.40 -6.98
CA THR A 489 39.52 26.18 -8.02
C THR A 489 40.45 26.84 -9.02
N ASP A 490 41.68 27.22 -8.62
CA ASP A 490 42.63 27.93 -9.49
C ASP A 490 43.41 27.02 -10.47
N ILE A 491 43.36 25.69 -10.30
CA ILE A 491 44.13 24.74 -11.13
C ILE A 491 43.27 24.06 -12.23
N GLY A 492 41.95 24.21 -12.21
CA GLY A 492 41.12 23.67 -13.28
C GLY A 492 39.63 23.82 -13.00
N ALA A 493 38.90 24.25 -14.02
CA ALA A 493 37.47 24.50 -13.99
C ALA A 493 36.66 23.31 -13.41
N GLY A 494 36.36 23.37 -12.11
CA GLY A 494 35.19 22.74 -11.48
C GLY A 494 34.99 21.22 -11.63
N GLU A 495 35.96 20.46 -12.12
CA GLU A 495 35.87 18.99 -12.18
C GLU A 495 36.57 18.43 -10.93
N GLY A 496 35.76 17.86 -10.04
CA GLY A 496 36.19 17.31 -8.75
C GLY A 496 37.39 16.35 -8.84
N GLY A 497 38.10 16.23 -7.71
CA GLY A 497 39.37 15.51 -7.57
C GLY A 497 39.45 14.21 -8.35
N ARG A 498 40.16 14.24 -9.48
CA ARG A 498 40.65 13.04 -10.16
C ARG A 498 41.77 12.46 -9.31
N ILE A 499 41.47 11.38 -8.58
CA ILE A 499 42.48 10.58 -7.92
C ILE A 499 43.25 9.85 -9.03
N LEU A 500 44.47 10.30 -9.32
CA LEU A 500 45.39 9.56 -10.16
C LEU A 500 46.01 8.45 -9.31
N TYR A 501 45.65 7.20 -9.63
CA TYR A 501 46.33 6.03 -9.08
C TYR A 501 47.70 5.90 -9.76
N GLU A 502 48.78 6.12 -9.01
CA GLU A 502 50.12 5.73 -9.44
C GLU A 502 50.32 4.26 -9.08
N MET A 503 50.40 3.39 -10.09
CA MET A 503 50.67 1.96 -9.91
C MET A 503 52.00 1.76 -9.17
N GLY A 504 51.93 1.16 -7.98
CA GLY A 504 53.09 0.71 -7.24
C GLY A 504 53.71 -0.51 -7.92
N ARG A 505 55.03 -0.66 -7.86
CA ARG A 505 55.77 -1.80 -8.44
C ARG A 505 55.43 -3.17 -7.81
N GLU A 506 54.62 -3.16 -6.76
CA GLU A 506 54.18 -4.35 -6.00
C GLU A 506 52.74 -4.77 -6.34
N ASP A 507 52.07 -4.07 -7.26
CA ASP A 507 50.69 -4.36 -7.66
C ASP A 507 50.71 -5.41 -8.81
N ASP A 508 50.31 -6.64 -8.50
CA ASP A 508 50.34 -7.82 -9.38
C ASP A 508 49.05 -7.97 -10.19
N PHE A 509 48.72 -6.94 -10.96
CA PHE A 509 47.58 -6.95 -11.86
C PHE A 509 47.78 -8.04 -12.95
N ASP A 510 46.93 -9.07 -12.94
CA ASP A 510 46.95 -10.19 -13.88
C ASP A 510 46.10 -9.83 -15.11
N ASP A 511 46.73 -9.73 -16.28
CA ASP A 511 46.11 -9.23 -17.52
C ASP A 511 45.04 -10.20 -18.12
N GLU A 512 44.73 -11.34 -17.47
CA GLU A 512 43.79 -12.37 -17.97
C GLU A 512 42.33 -12.25 -17.48
N GLU A 513 41.98 -11.35 -16.54
CA GLU A 513 40.62 -11.34 -15.94
C GLU A 513 39.57 -10.50 -16.70
N ASP A 514 39.98 -9.66 -17.66
CA ASP A 514 39.10 -8.66 -18.29
C ASP A 514 38.64 -8.97 -19.74
N GLU A 515 38.70 -10.23 -20.19
CA GLU A 515 37.97 -10.68 -21.40
C GLU A 515 36.74 -11.54 -21.03
N ILE A 516 35.68 -10.90 -20.50
CA ILE A 516 34.31 -11.49 -20.49
C ILE A 516 33.21 -10.46 -20.76
#